data_AF-G9AA35-F1
#
_entry.id   AF-G9AA35-F1
#
_cell.length_a   1.000
_cell.length_b   1.000
_cell.length_c   1.000
_cell.angle_alpha   90.00
_cell.angle_beta   90.00
_cell.angle_gamma   90.00
#
_symmetry.space_group_name_H-M   'P 1'
#
loop_
_entity.id
_entity.type
_entity.pdbx_description
1 polymer ?
#
loop_
_entity_poly.entity_id
_entity_poly.type
_entity_poly.pdbx_seq_one_letter_code
_entity_poly.pdbx_strand_id
1 'polypeptide(L)' 'MKQEHSERGKTEFLTGPQVAERYKISGMTLYRWLRDPKLAFPQPMVINRRKFFNETELTAWERDRAKGAA' A
#
# COMPACT_ATOMS: atom_id res chain seq x y z
N MET A 1 16.47 15.41 9.19
CA MET A 1 16.85 13.97 9.13
C MET A 1 15.62 13.14 8.84
N LYS A 2 15.47 12.62 7.61
CA LYS A 2 14.65 11.44 7.30
C LYS A 2 14.97 11.02 5.85
N GLN A 3 16.13 10.39 5.74
CA GLN A 3 16.53 9.41 4.72
C GLN A 3 16.01 9.64 3.30
N GLU A 4 16.77 10.42 2.53
CA GLU A 4 16.98 10.12 1.11
C GLU A 4 17.95 8.93 1.04
N HIS A 5 17.51 7.79 0.49
CA HIS A 5 18.45 6.77 0.01
C HIS A 5 17.83 5.93 -1.12
N SER A 6 18.29 6.23 -2.34
CA SER A 6 18.80 5.26 -3.31
C SER A 6 17.80 4.38 -4.08
N GLU A 7 17.38 4.92 -5.22
CA GLU A 7 17.43 4.38 -6.59
C GLU A 7 17.38 2.86 -6.89
N ARG A 8 16.41 2.55 -7.77
CA ARG A 8 16.41 1.57 -8.88
C ARG A 8 16.73 0.11 -8.55
N GLY A 9 15.65 -0.63 -8.26
CA GLY A 9 15.65 -2.10 -8.25
C GLY A 9 15.17 -2.73 -6.94
N LYS A 10 14.57 -1.96 -6.03
CA LYS A 10 14.15 -2.43 -4.71
C LYS A 10 12.64 -2.65 -4.70
N THR A 11 12.21 -3.88 -4.42
CA THR A 11 10.83 -4.13 -3.97
C THR A 11 10.69 -3.47 -2.61
N GLU A 12 10.23 -2.22 -2.59
CA GLU A 12 10.04 -1.48 -1.35
C GLU A 12 8.78 -1.97 -0.63
N PHE A 13 8.92 -2.21 0.67
CA PHE A 13 7.81 -2.56 1.53
C PHE A 13 7.40 -1.34 2.35
N LEU A 14 6.14 -0.93 2.21
CA LEU A 14 5.56 0.19 2.95
C LEU A 14 4.87 -0.33 4.21
N THR A 15 5.05 0.36 5.32
CA THR A 15 4.29 0.08 6.55
C THR A 15 2.86 0.63 6.44
N GLY A 16 1.95 0.12 7.27
CA GLY A 16 0.56 0.63 7.32
C GLY A 16 0.43 2.17 7.40
N PRO A 17 1.17 2.87 8.27
CA PRO A 17 1.18 4.33 8.29
C PRO A 17 1.70 4.97 6.99
N GLN A 18 2.72 4.40 6.34
CA GLN A 18 3.22 4.92 5.07
C GLN A 18 2.20 4.75 3.93
N VAL A 19 1.48 3.61 3.91
CA VAL A 19 0.38 3.39 2.95
C VAL A 19 -0.76 4.37 3.20
N ALA A 20 -1.12 4.60 4.46
CA ALA A 20 -2.14 5.57 4.83
C ALA A 20 -1.78 6.99 4.36
N GLU A 21 -0.52 7.40 4.54
CA GLU A 21 0.00 8.68 4.05
C GLU A 21 -0.01 8.77 2.52
N ARG A 22 0.44 7.71 1.81
CA ARG A 22 0.46 7.64 0.34
C ARG A 22 -0.91 7.93 -0.26
N TYR A 23 -1.96 7.32 0.28
CA TYR A 23 -3.33 7.51 -0.21
C TYR A 23 -4.08 8.67 0.47
N LYS A 24 -3.42 9.40 1.39
CA LYS A 24 -4.04 10.43 2.25
C LYS A 24 -5.30 9.95 2.96
N ILE A 25 -5.26 8.74 3.48
CA ILE A 25 -6.36 8.11 4.21
C ILE A 25 -6.00 7.88 5.67
N SER A 26 -7.01 7.72 6.52
CA SER A 26 -6.79 7.31 7.91
C SER A 26 -6.41 5.82 8.00
N GLY A 27 -5.76 5.43 9.09
CA GLY A 27 -5.51 4.00 9.38
C GLY A 27 -6.80 3.17 9.48
N MET A 28 -7.91 3.78 9.90
CA MET A 28 -9.23 3.12 9.91
C MET A 28 -9.77 2.89 8.50
N THR A 29 -9.53 3.81 7.57
CA THR A 29 -9.89 3.64 6.16
C THR A 29 -9.07 2.50 5.55
N LEU A 30 -7.75 2.47 5.81
CA LEU A 30 -6.89 1.36 5.37
C LEU A 30 -7.39 0.02 5.94
N TYR A 31 -7.81 -0.02 7.21
CA TYR A 31 -8.40 -1.22 7.80
C TYR A 31 -9.70 -1.66 7.11
N ARG A 32 -10.57 -0.72 6.71
CA ARG A 32 -11.79 -1.03 5.95
C ARG A 32 -11.45 -1.56 4.56
N TRP A 33 -10.49 -0.97 3.86
CA TRP A 33 -10.05 -1.44 2.54
C TRP A 33 -9.55 -2.88 2.57
N LEU A 34 -8.76 -3.23 3.59
CA LEU A 34 -8.29 -4.61 3.79
C LEU A 34 -9.40 -5.64 3.96
N ARG A 35 -10.57 -5.20 4.42
CA ARG A 35 -11.74 -6.03 4.69
C ARG A 35 -12.80 -5.98 3.60
N ASP A 36 -12.64 -5.08 2.62
CA ASP A 36 -13.58 -4.94 1.53
C ASP A 36 -13.10 -5.79 0.34
N PRO A 37 -13.71 -6.97 0.09
CA PRO A 37 -13.31 -7.83 -1.02
C PRO A 37 -13.59 -7.17 -2.38
N LYS A 38 -14.50 -6.19 -2.46
CA LYS A 38 -14.81 -5.50 -3.72
C LYS A 38 -13.70 -4.56 -4.16
N LEU A 39 -12.89 -4.07 -3.23
CA LEU A 39 -11.76 -3.20 -3.56
C LEU A 39 -10.57 -3.97 -4.13
N ALA A 40 -10.51 -5.30 -3.94
CA ALA A 40 -9.36 -6.14 -4.30
C ALA A 40 -8.01 -5.55 -3.86
N PHE A 41 -7.99 -4.90 -2.69
CA PHE A 41 -6.80 -4.19 -2.21
C PHE A 41 -5.69 -5.18 -1.80
N PRO A 42 -4.41 -4.88 -2.09
CA PRO A 42 -3.28 -5.77 -1.76
C PRO A 42 -3.22 -6.14 -0.28
N GLN A 43 -3.04 -7.43 0.00
CA GLN A 43 -2.95 -7.93 1.37
C GLN A 43 -1.54 -7.73 1.92
N PRO A 44 -1.39 -7.26 3.17
CA PRO A 44 -0.09 -7.01 3.75
C PRO A 44 0.55 -8.31 4.23
N MET A 45 1.88 -8.36 4.13
CA MET A 45 2.71 -9.29 4.89
C MET A 45 2.78 -8.84 6.35
N VAL A 46 2.48 -9.73 7.29
CA VAL A 46 2.54 -9.43 8.73
C VAL A 46 3.80 -10.03 9.34
N ILE A 47 4.72 -9.18 9.80
CA ILE A 47 5.95 -9.59 10.50
C ILE A 47 5.99 -8.86 11.84
N ASN A 48 6.14 -9.59 12.95
CA ASN A 48 6.19 -9.01 14.31
C ASN A 48 5.04 -8.03 14.58
N ARG A 49 3.81 -8.42 14.20
CA ARG A 49 2.56 -7.63 14.34
C ARG A 49 2.53 -6.33 13.51
N ARG A 50 3.54 -6.06 12.68
CA ARG A 50 3.58 -4.93 11.75
C ARG A 50 3.14 -5.39 10.36
N LYS A 51 2.36 -4.55 9.70
CA LYS A 51 1.88 -4.77 8.33
C LYS A 51 2.83 -4.12 7.34
N PHE A 52 3.28 -4.90 6.38
CA PHE A 52 4.16 -4.50 5.28
C PHE A 52 3.43 -4.75 3.97
N PHE A 53 3.39 -3.74 3.12
CA PHE A 53 2.73 -3.76 1.83
C PHE A 53 3.76 -3.66 0.74
N ASN A 54 3.70 -4.55 -0.25
CA ASN A 54 4.58 -4.48 -1.40
C ASN A 54 4.17 -3.30 -2.28
N GLU A 55 5.08 -2.36 -2.51
CA GLU A 55 4.82 -1.20 -3.34
C GLU A 55 4.43 -1.59 -4.78
N THR A 56 5.01 -2.66 -5.32
CA THR A 56 4.69 -3.13 -6.68
C THR A 56 3.24 -3.58 -6.79
N GLU A 57 2.71 -4.27 -5.77
CA GLU A 57 1.31 -4.68 -5.72
C GLU A 57 0.38 -3.47 -5.57
N LEU A 58 0.77 -2.49 -4.76
CA LEU A 58 0.03 -1.23 -4.60
C LEU A 58 -0.07 -0.47 -5.93
N THR A 59 1.04 -0.35 -6.67
CA THR A 59 1.05 0.28 -8.00
C THR A 59 0.29 -0.53 -9.05
N ALA A 60 0.34 -1.85 -9.00
CA ALA A 60 -0.47 -2.69 -9.88
C ALA A 60 -1.97 -2.47 -9.64
N TRP A 61 -2.39 -2.41 -8.38
CA TRP A 61 -3.76 -2.11 -7.98
C TRP A 61 -4.20 -0.69 -8.38
N GLU A 62 -3.33 0.32 -8.21
CA GLU A 62 -3.59 1.69 -8.69
C GLU A 62 -3.87 1.72 -10.20
N ARG A 63 -3.08 0.97 -10.99
CA ARG A 63 -3.24 0.87 -12.45
C ARG A 63 -4.55 0.18 -12.84
N ASP A 64 -4.92 -0.88 -12.13
CA ASP A 64 -6.17 -1.60 -12.39
C ASP A 64 -7.38 -0.70 -12.12
N ARG A 65 -7.35 0.02 -10.99
CA ARG A 65 -8.40 0.97 -10.63
C ARG A 65 -8.52 2.14 -11.61
N ALA A 66 -7.40 2.62 -12.14
CA ALA A 66 -7.39 3.69 -13.15
C ALA A 66 -8.01 3.25 -14.48
N LYS A 67 -7.88 1.97 -14.86
CA LYS A 67 -8.50 1.42 -16.08
C LYS A 67 -10.02 1.30 -15.99
N GLY A 68 -10.55 1.06 -14.80
CA GLY A 68 -12.00 0.97 -14.57
C GLY A 68 -12.74 2.32 -14.56
N ALA A 69 -12.02 3.44 -14.71
CA ALA A 69 -12.58 4.79 -14.72
C ALA A 69 -12.66 5.42 -16.14
N ALA A 70 -12.46 4.61 -17.20
CA ALA A 70 -12.50 5.04 -18.60
C ALA A 70 -13.79 4.59 -19.30
#